data_AF-A0A248TKF4-F1
#
_entry.id   AF-A0A248TKF4-F1
#
_cell.length_a   1.000
_cell.length_b   1.000
_cell.length_c   1.000
_cell.angle_alpha   90.00
_cell.angle_beta   90.00
_cell.angle_gamma   90.00
#
_symmetry.space_group_name_H-M   'P 1'
#
loop_
_entity.id
_entity.type
_entity.pdbx_description
1 polymer ?
#
loop_
_entity_poly.entity_id
_entity_poly.type
_entity_poly.pdbx_seq_one_letter_code
_entity_poly.pdbx_strand_id
1 'polypeptide(L)'
;MSWKDLDIEKINTIEKLVAEFEVSALSFFEEVYEGDQIPFGSFKVRIYEQKESNTFIGYTNLKLKDPLGGFEGAVGYGLKIEDALVDIIKNFKNNVCDYMDICKRKLNKDDFSLVSYDEF
;
A
#
# COMPACT_ATOMS: atom_id res chain seq x y z
N MET A 1 -22.29 22.61 -2.21
CA MET A 1 -20.96 22.82 -1.60
C MET A 1 -20.21 21.51 -1.72
N SER A 2 -19.05 21.52 -2.38
CA SER A 2 -18.20 20.33 -2.52
C SER A 2 -17.30 20.22 -1.30
N TRP A 3 -16.93 18.99 -0.91
CA TRP A 3 -15.91 18.78 0.11
C TRP A 3 -14.55 19.37 -0.32
N LYS A 4 -14.33 19.49 -1.64
CA LYS A 4 -13.15 20.14 -2.22
C LYS A 4 -13.09 21.65 -1.97
N ASP A 5 -14.19 22.25 -1.51
CA ASP A 5 -14.24 23.68 -1.19
C ASP A 5 -13.88 23.95 0.29
N LEU A 6 -13.74 22.90 1.11
CA LEU A 6 -13.48 23.04 2.55
C LEU A 6 -12.05 23.51 2.81
N ASP A 7 -11.89 24.74 3.27
CA ASP A 7 -10.62 25.27 3.75
C ASP A 7 -10.67 25.42 5.28
N ILE A 8 -9.84 24.63 5.97
CA ILE A 8 -9.82 24.54 7.43
C ILE A 8 -8.43 24.93 7.90
N GLU A 9 -8.35 25.96 8.75
CA GLU A 9 -7.08 26.47 9.25
C GLU A 9 -6.22 25.35 9.84
N LYS A 10 -4.95 25.27 9.41
CA LYS A 10 -3.95 24.27 9.84
C LYS A 10 -4.23 22.83 9.43
N ILE A 11 -5.15 22.58 8.50
CA ILE A 11 -5.33 21.27 7.87
C ILE A 11 -4.75 21.31 6.46
N ASN A 12 -3.69 20.53 6.21
CA ASN A 12 -2.96 20.57 4.93
C ASN A 12 -3.74 19.96 3.77
N THR A 13 -4.39 18.81 3.98
CA THR A 13 -5.12 18.12 2.91
C THR A 13 -6.31 17.36 3.47
N ILE A 14 -7.33 17.21 2.62
CA ILE A 14 -8.46 16.32 2.84
C ILE A 14 -8.46 15.36 1.66
N GLU A 15 -8.55 14.08 1.96
CA GLU A 15 -8.58 13.01 0.96
C GLU A 15 -9.85 12.19 1.18
N LYS A 16 -10.52 11.84 0.09
CA LYS A 16 -11.77 11.07 0.15
C LYS A 16 -11.52 9.66 -0.38
N LEU A 17 -11.82 8.64 0.42
CA LEU A 17 -11.81 7.26 -0.06
C LEU A 17 -12.83 7.10 -1.19
N VAL A 18 -12.37 6.65 -2.36
CA VAL A 18 -13.19 6.48 -3.56
C VAL A 18 -13.21 5.03 -4.06
N ALA A 19 -12.25 4.20 -3.66
CA ALA A 19 -12.24 2.78 -3.98
C ALA A 19 -11.43 1.97 -2.96
N GLU A 20 -11.83 0.70 -2.80
CA GLU A 20 -11.09 -0.32 -2.06
C GLU A 20 -11.03 -1.59 -2.92
N PHE A 21 -9.86 -2.23 -2.94
CA PHE A 21 -9.60 -3.44 -3.70
C PHE A 21 -9.01 -4.51 -2.78
N GLU A 22 -9.49 -5.75 -2.93
CA GLU A 22 -8.83 -6.94 -2.42
C GLU A 22 -7.87 -7.46 -3.49
N VAL A 23 -6.61 -7.65 -3.13
CA VAL A 23 -5.54 -8.11 -4.03
C VAL A 23 -5.06 -9.48 -3.56
N SER A 24 -5.31 -10.52 -4.36
CA SER A 24 -4.74 -11.85 -4.14
C SER A 24 -3.38 -11.96 -4.83
N ALA A 25 -2.34 -12.30 -4.07
CA ALA A 25 -0.95 -12.28 -4.54
C ALA A 25 -0.16 -13.53 -4.15
N LEU A 26 -0.84 -14.67 -3.99
CA LEU A 26 -0.23 -15.93 -3.53
C LEU A 26 1.01 -16.33 -4.34
N SER A 27 0.94 -16.27 -5.67
CA SER A 27 2.08 -16.64 -6.54
C SER A 27 3.30 -15.75 -6.33
N PHE A 28 3.09 -14.46 -6.04
CA PHE A 28 4.19 -13.56 -5.71
C PHE A 28 4.82 -13.92 -4.36
N PHE A 29 4.00 -14.20 -3.34
CA PHE A 29 4.50 -14.57 -2.03
C PHE A 29 5.24 -15.91 -2.01
N GLU A 30 4.85 -16.88 -2.84
CA GLU A 30 5.59 -18.14 -3.02
C GLU A 30 7.04 -17.93 -3.48
N GLU A 31 7.28 -16.90 -4.30
CA GLU A 31 8.62 -16.59 -4.80
C GLU A 31 9.50 -15.95 -3.71
N VAL A 32 8.94 -14.99 -2.96
CA VAL A 32 9.70 -14.11 -2.06
C VAL A 32 9.82 -14.63 -0.63
N TYR A 33 8.89 -15.50 -0.19
CA TYR A 33 8.79 -15.92 1.21
C TYR A 33 9.59 -17.19 1.52
N GLU A 34 10.15 -17.26 2.73
CA GLU A 34 10.86 -18.41 3.28
C GLU A 34 9.97 -19.22 4.23
N GLY A 35 9.87 -20.52 3.98
CA GLY A 35 9.20 -21.47 4.86
C GLY A 35 8.01 -22.18 4.20
N ASP A 36 7.37 -23.04 4.98
CA ASP A 36 6.36 -23.98 4.49
C ASP A 36 4.94 -23.37 4.44
N GLN A 37 4.74 -22.18 5.01
CA GLN A 37 3.45 -21.50 5.07
C GLN A 37 3.60 -20.02 4.75
N ILE A 38 2.80 -19.56 3.79
CA ILE A 38 2.69 -18.15 3.42
C ILE A 38 1.66 -17.49 4.35
N PRO A 39 2.08 -16.54 5.20
CA PRO A 39 1.17 -15.89 6.15
C PRO A 39 0.16 -14.96 5.47
N PHE A 40 0.44 -14.48 4.26
CA PHE A 40 -0.39 -13.51 3.54
C PHE A 40 -0.66 -14.00 2.10
N GLY A 41 -1.89 -14.40 1.80
CA GLY A 41 -2.31 -14.73 0.43
C GLY A 41 -2.96 -13.54 -0.31
N SER A 42 -3.42 -12.56 0.46
CA SER A 42 -4.06 -11.35 -0.05
C SER A 42 -3.82 -10.14 0.86
N PHE A 43 -4.07 -8.95 0.32
CA PHE A 43 -4.02 -7.67 1.03
C PHE A 43 -4.97 -6.67 0.37
N LYS A 44 -5.27 -5.57 1.07
CA LYS A 44 -6.12 -4.49 0.57
C LYS A 44 -5.32 -3.32 0.01
N VAL A 45 -5.92 -2.67 -0.98
CA VAL A 45 -5.52 -1.35 -1.48
C VAL A 45 -6.69 -0.39 -1.32
N ARG A 46 -6.45 0.77 -0.70
CA ARG A 46 -7.41 1.88 -0.67
C ARG A 46 -6.93 3.02 -1.54
N ILE A 47 -7.85 3.62 -2.30
CA ILE A 47 -7.58 4.73 -3.20
C ILE A 47 -8.41 5.93 -2.78
N TYR A 48 -7.72 7.05 -2.65
CA TYR A 48 -8.25 8.32 -2.20
C TYR A 48 -8.14 9.36 -3.31
N GLU A 49 -9.20 10.14 -3.49
CA GLU A 49 -9.20 11.33 -4.32
C GLU A 49 -8.64 12.51 -3.51
N GLN A 50 -7.66 13.21 -4.07
CA GLN A 50 -7.07 14.39 -3.45
C GLN A 50 -7.84 15.66 -3.82
N LYS A 51 -7.96 16.58 -2.85
CA LYS A 51 -8.65 17.86 -3.02
C LYS A 51 -8.05 18.72 -4.15
N GLU A 52 -6.74 18.89 -4.16
CA GLU A 52 -6.07 19.96 -4.92
C GLU A 52 -5.63 19.58 -6.33
N SER A 53 -5.39 18.29 -6.58
CA SER A 53 -4.63 17.84 -7.74
C SER A 53 -5.49 17.12 -8.79
N ASN A 54 -6.77 16.84 -8.50
CA ASN A 54 -7.58 15.89 -9.27
C ASN A 54 -6.84 14.56 -9.53
N THR A 55 -5.93 14.20 -8.63
CA THR A 55 -5.19 12.94 -8.69
C THR A 55 -5.68 12.00 -7.60
N PHE A 56 -5.33 10.74 -7.79
CA PHE A 56 -5.62 9.65 -6.87
C PHE A 56 -4.32 9.20 -6.24
N ILE A 57 -4.36 8.99 -4.94
CA ILE A 57 -3.29 8.37 -4.16
C ILE A 57 -3.86 7.10 -3.55
N GLY A 58 -3.04 6.08 -3.35
CA GLY A 58 -3.50 4.95 -2.56
C GLY A 58 -2.39 4.25 -1.81
N TYR A 59 -2.85 3.33 -0.96
CA TYR A 59 -2.04 2.72 0.08
C TYR A 59 -2.37 1.24 0.22
N THR A 60 -1.41 0.42 0.60
CA THR A 60 -1.62 -0.98 1.01
C THR A 60 -1.83 -1.11 2.52
N ASN A 61 -2.65 -2.07 2.96
CA ASN A 61 -2.77 -2.41 4.39
C ASN A 61 -1.67 -3.34 4.88
N LEU A 62 -1.09 -4.10 3.95
CA LEU A 62 0.10 -4.89 4.18
C LEU A 62 1.31 -3.98 4.04
N LYS A 63 2.02 -3.80 5.16
CA LYS A 63 3.17 -2.94 5.29
C LYS A 63 4.44 -3.79 5.30
N LEU A 64 5.47 -3.29 4.64
CA LEU A 64 6.80 -3.88 4.64
C LEU A 64 7.67 -3.13 5.66
N LYS A 65 8.57 -3.86 6.31
CA LYS A 65 9.55 -3.26 7.20
C LYS A 65 10.53 -2.39 6.42
N ASP A 66 10.83 -1.21 6.94
CA ASP A 66 11.86 -0.33 6.39
C ASP A 66 13.24 -0.58 7.04
N PRO A 67 14.34 -0.06 6.47
CA PRO A 67 15.68 -0.22 7.04
C PRO A 67 15.89 0.40 8.44
N LEU A 68 15.03 1.32 8.87
CA LEU A 68 15.04 1.93 10.20
C LEU A 68 14.20 1.13 11.22
N GLY A 69 13.52 0.07 10.78
CA GLY A 69 12.69 -0.81 11.57
C GLY A 69 11.22 -0.39 11.69
N GLY A 70 10.81 0.67 10.98
CA GLY A 70 9.41 1.06 10.82
C GLY A 70 8.67 0.14 9.85
N PHE A 71 7.36 0.33 9.71
CA PHE A 71 6.53 -0.41 8.75
C PHE A 71 5.74 0.57 7.91
N GLU A 72 5.89 0.46 6.59
CA GLU A 72 5.23 1.34 5.63
C GLU A 72 4.46 0.54 4.59
N GLY A 73 3.24 1.01 4.28
CA GLY A 73 2.47 0.49 3.15
C GLY A 73 3.03 1.07 1.85
N ALA A 74 2.87 0.36 0.75
CA ALA A 74 3.22 0.91 -0.55
C ALA A 74 2.27 2.07 -0.89
N VAL A 75 2.84 3.11 -1.49
CA VAL A 75 2.10 4.29 -1.97
C VAL A 75 2.09 4.27 -3.50
N GLY A 76 1.05 4.74 -4.13
CA GLY A 76 1.08 4.98 -5.56
C GLY A 76 0.08 6.03 -5.99
N TYR A 77 0.31 6.56 -7.19
CA TYR A 77 -0.31 7.78 -7.69
C TYR A 77 -0.89 7.56 -9.09
N GLY A 78 -1.96 8.29 -9.40
CA GLY A 78 -2.56 8.20 -10.72
C GLY A 78 -3.48 9.37 -11.05
N LEU A 79 -3.70 9.60 -12.34
CA LEU A 79 -4.74 10.52 -12.82
C LEU A 79 -6.13 9.85 -12.84
N LYS A 80 -6.16 8.52 -12.68
CA LYS A 80 -7.36 7.69 -12.56
C LYS A 80 -7.14 6.65 -11.45
N ILE A 81 -8.24 6.06 -10.98
CA ILE A 81 -8.23 5.01 -9.96
C ILE A 81 -7.38 3.81 -10.41
N GLU A 82 -7.52 3.40 -11.67
CA GLU A 82 -6.79 2.26 -12.24
C GLU A 82 -5.29 2.53 -12.33
N ASP A 83 -4.91 3.76 -12.68
CA ASP A 83 -3.50 4.16 -12.78
C ASP A 83 -2.85 4.10 -11.39
N ALA A 84 -3.53 4.64 -10.38
CA ALA A 84 -3.07 4.58 -9.00
C ALA A 84 -2.99 3.12 -8.50
N LEU A 85 -3.98 2.27 -8.80
CA LEU A 85 -3.94 0.85 -8.43
C LEU A 85 -2.73 0.13 -9.03
N VAL A 86 -2.47 0.34 -10.33
CA VAL A 86 -1.32 -0.26 -11.02
C VAL A 86 0.00 0.22 -10.40
N ASP A 87 0.10 1.52 -10.12
CA ASP A 87 1.30 2.10 -9.51
C ASP A 87 1.55 1.55 -8.10
N ILE A 88 0.52 1.48 -7.25
CA ILE A 88 0.61 0.94 -5.88
C ILE A 88 1.09 -0.51 -5.89
N ILE A 89 0.50 -1.36 -6.74
CA ILE A 89 0.85 -2.79 -6.82
C ILE A 89 2.29 -2.97 -7.31
N LYS A 90 2.70 -2.20 -8.32
CA LYS A 90 4.10 -2.22 -8.82
C LYS A 90 5.07 -1.74 -7.74
N ASN A 91 4.74 -0.65 -7.04
CA ASN A 91 5.58 -0.12 -5.98
C ASN A 91 5.71 -1.13 -4.83
N PHE A 92 4.61 -1.75 -4.40
CA PHE A 92 4.65 -2.81 -3.38
C PHE A 92 5.59 -3.95 -3.77
N LYS A 93 5.47 -4.45 -5.01
CA LYS A 93 6.35 -5.50 -5.53
C LYS A 93 7.81 -5.06 -5.52
N ASN A 94 8.10 -3.85 -6.00
CA ASN A 94 9.47 -3.33 -6.06
C ASN A 94 10.06 -3.18 -4.66
N ASN A 95 9.32 -2.60 -3.71
CA ASN A 95 9.76 -2.45 -2.32
C ASN A 95 10.13 -3.80 -1.70
N VAL A 96 9.31 -4.83 -1.94
CA VAL A 96 9.59 -6.20 -1.47
C VAL A 96 10.88 -6.74 -2.09
N CYS A 97 11.07 -6.59 -3.40
CA CYS A 97 12.29 -7.02 -4.09
C CYS A 97 13.53 -6.26 -3.58
N ASP A 98 13.44 -4.94 -3.45
CA ASP A 98 14.53 -4.10 -2.97
C ASP A 98 14.91 -4.44 -1.51
N TYR A 99 13.92 -4.70 -0.65
CA TYR A 99 14.16 -5.12 0.72
C TYR A 99 14.80 -6.51 0.80
N MET A 100 14.41 -7.47 -0.05
CA MET A 100 15.10 -8.75 -0.17
C MET A 100 16.56 -8.56 -0.58
N ASP A 101 16.81 -7.68 -1.55
CA ASP A 101 18.16 -7.35 -1.99
C ASP A 101 18.99 -6.68 -0.90
N ILE A 102 18.38 -5.90 0.00
CA ILE A 102 19.06 -5.32 1.17
C ILE A 102 19.36 -6.40 2.21
N CYS A 103 18.37 -7.23 2.56
CA CYS A 103 18.51 -8.24 3.61
C CYS A 103 19.30 -9.48 3.17
N LYS A 104 19.50 -9.67 1.85
CA LYS A 104 20.19 -10.83 1.26
C LYS A 104 19.60 -12.18 1.71
N ARG A 105 18.29 -12.23 1.89
CA ARG A 105 17.52 -13.42 2.23
C ARG A 105 16.10 -13.33 1.70
N LYS A 106 15.41 -14.47 1.67
CA LYS A 106 13.96 -14.52 1.53
C LYS A 106 13.26 -13.91 2.75
N LEU A 107 12.02 -13.50 2.57
CA LEU A 107 11.26 -12.80 3.59
C LEU A 107 10.54 -13.76 4.53
N ASN A 108 10.29 -13.30 5.75
CA ASN A 108 9.50 -14.01 6.74
C ASN A 108 8.43 -13.09 7.32
N LYS A 109 7.57 -13.62 8.20
CA LYS A 109 6.42 -12.91 8.75
C LYS A 109 6.80 -11.63 9.50
N ASP A 110 7.99 -11.57 10.09
CA ASP A 110 8.45 -10.44 10.90
C ASP A 110 8.93 -9.26 10.02
N ASP A 111 9.04 -9.47 8.71
CA ASP A 111 9.29 -8.43 7.72
C ASP A 111 8.03 -7.67 7.31
N PHE A 112 6.85 -8.13 7.74
CA PHE A 112 5.58 -7.54 7.37
C PHE A 112 4.73 -7.20 8.59
N SER A 113 3.85 -6.21 8.40
CA SER A 113 2.79 -5.87 9.35
C SER A 113 1.48 -5.66 8.59
N LEU A 114 0.44 -6.39 8.97
CA LEU A 114 -0.89 -6.25 8.37
C LEU A 114 -1.78 -5.40 9.26
N VAL A 115 -2.29 -4.29 8.72
CA VAL A 115 -3.36 -3.52 9.39
C VAL A 115 -4.69 -4.24 9.17
N SER A 116 -5.45 -4.41 10.26
CA SER A 116 -6.71 -5.16 10.24
C SER A 116 -7.75 -4.51 9.31
N TYR A 117 -8.73 -5.29 8.87
CA TYR A 117 -9.68 -4.87 7.84
C TYR A 117 -10.59 -3.70 8.28
N ASP A 118 -10.90 -3.65 9.58
CA ASP A 118 -11.77 -2.64 10.18
C ASP A 118 -11.01 -1.34 10.55
N GLU A 119 -9.69 -1.44 10.70
CA GLU A 119 -8.81 -0.32 11.08
C GLU A 119 -8.05 0.27 9.90
N PHE A 120 -7.88 -0.50 8.83
CA PHE A 120 -7.37 -0.02 7.55
C PHE A 120 -8.40 0.85 6.87
#